data_AF-A0A0M9FRF4-F1
#
_entry.id   AF-A0A0M9FRF4-F1
#
_cell.length_a   1.000
_cell.length_b   1.000
_cell.length_c   1.000
_cell.angle_alpha   90.00
_cell.angle_beta   90.00
_cell.angle_gamma   90.00
#
_symmetry.space_group_name_H-M   'P 1'
#
loop_
_entity.id
_entity.type
_entity.pdbx_description
1 polymer ?
#
loop_
_entity_poly.entity_id
_entity_poly.type
_entity_poly.pdbx_seq_one_letter_code
_entity_poly.pdbx_strand_id
1 'polypeptide(L)'
;MGKRKNLSTAETSPELDFVRGGTLNTIVYREGEELQRLPVDSAAFLEDKRAVRSSNMDQITFSKNIVFKVTLDFVEPMACMPEIAVRETTDWMLMTCPGTSAYYATVDQRLVLQQCQSSLQSNIPELTYPITIILYLDDDQWLVERVLR
;
A
#
# COMPACT_ATOMS: atom_id res chain seq x y z
N MET A 1 -9.27 -6.04 28.80
CA MET A 1 -8.02 -5.25 28.67
C MET A 1 -7.45 -5.53 27.28
N GLY A 2 -7.69 -4.63 26.33
CA GLY A 2 -7.32 -4.82 24.94
C GLY A 2 -5.81 -4.70 24.75
N LYS A 3 -5.20 -5.72 24.13
CA LYS A 3 -3.83 -5.66 23.64
C LYS A 3 -3.76 -4.50 22.65
N ARG A 4 -3.09 -3.40 23.00
CA ARG A 4 -2.56 -2.45 22.02
C ARG A 4 -1.58 -3.25 21.17
N LYS A 5 -2.00 -3.71 19.99
CA LYS A 5 -1.07 -4.16 18.96
C LYS A 5 -0.08 -3.02 18.78
N ASN A 6 1.20 -3.29 19.03
CA ASN A 6 2.27 -2.36 18.73
C ASN A 6 2.20 -2.08 17.23
N LEU A 7 1.58 -0.96 16.84
CA LEU A 7 1.72 -0.42 15.50
C LEU A 7 3.19 -0.06 15.37
N SER A 8 3.94 -0.86 14.61
CA SER A 8 5.30 -0.51 14.21
C SER A 8 5.25 0.86 13.56
N THR A 9 6.05 1.79 14.07
CA THR A 9 6.18 3.10 13.46
C THR A 9 6.93 2.91 12.15
N ALA A 10 6.29 3.23 11.03
CA ALA A 10 6.93 3.11 9.73
C ALA A 10 8.13 4.05 9.64
N GLU A 11 9.21 3.62 9.00
CA GLU A 11 10.33 4.51 8.67
C GLU A 11 9.94 5.37 7.46
N THR A 12 10.06 6.69 7.59
CA THR A 12 9.56 7.63 6.59
C THR A 12 10.67 8.55 6.08
N SER A 13 10.54 9.01 4.83
CA SER A 13 11.29 10.19 4.38
C SER A 13 10.85 11.42 5.19
N PRO A 14 11.71 12.43 5.43
CA PRO A 14 11.39 13.58 6.28
C PRO A 14 10.07 14.30 5.94
N GLU A 15 9.73 14.38 4.66
CA GLU A 15 8.50 14.99 4.16
C GLU A 15 7.24 14.12 4.32
N LEU A 16 7.40 12.90 4.82
CA LEU A 16 6.33 11.94 5.11
C LEU A 16 6.34 11.52 6.59
N ASP A 17 6.99 12.29 7.46
CA ASP A 17 7.11 12.03 8.90
C ASP A 17 5.75 11.95 9.63
N PHE A 18 4.72 12.57 9.06
CA PHE A 18 3.34 12.48 9.52
C PHE A 18 2.71 11.09 9.34
N VAL A 19 3.33 10.19 8.56
CA VAL A 19 2.82 8.82 8.38
C VAL A 19 3.27 7.95 9.55
N ARG A 20 2.30 7.43 10.31
CA ARG A 20 2.53 6.55 11.46
C ARG A 20 2.81 5.11 11.03
N GLY A 21 2.14 4.65 10.00
CA GLY A 21 2.14 3.26 9.56
C GLY A 21 1.03 3.00 8.55
N GLY A 22 0.65 1.73 8.39
CA GLY A 22 -0.39 1.38 7.44
C GLY A 22 -0.49 -0.11 7.18
N THR A 23 -1.46 -0.49 6.35
CA THR A 23 -1.82 -1.88 6.06
C THR A 23 -2.23 -2.07 4.61
N LEU A 24 -1.85 -3.20 4.01
CA LEU A 24 -2.45 -3.62 2.73
C LEU A 24 -3.88 -4.11 3.01
N ASN A 25 -4.88 -3.45 2.42
CA ASN A 25 -6.28 -3.80 2.65
C ASN A 25 -6.85 -4.71 1.58
N THR A 26 -6.43 -4.48 0.33
CA THR A 26 -7.03 -5.18 -0.81
C THR A 26 -6.00 -5.36 -1.91
N ILE A 27 -6.01 -6.56 -2.49
CA ILE A 27 -5.37 -6.85 -3.77
C ILE A 27 -6.49 -7.08 -4.78
N VAL A 28 -6.47 -6.33 -5.88
CA VAL A 28 -7.50 -6.40 -6.93
C VAL A 28 -6.85 -6.85 -8.22
N TYR A 29 -7.38 -7.92 -8.80
CA TYR A 29 -7.12 -8.32 -10.18
C TYR A 29 -8.22 -7.77 -11.08
N ARG A 30 -7.84 -7.06 -12.14
CA ARG A 30 -8.73 -6.43 -13.11
C ARG A 30 -8.67 -7.14 -14.45
N GLU A 31 -9.78 -7.70 -14.89
CA GLU A 31 -9.90 -8.32 -16.21
C GLU A 31 -11.09 -7.73 -16.95
N GLY A 32 -10.81 -6.80 -17.87
CA GLY A 32 -11.86 -6.00 -18.50
C GLY A 32 -12.62 -5.15 -17.47
N GLU A 33 -13.94 -5.33 -17.40
CA GLU A 33 -14.79 -4.66 -16.41
C GLU A 33 -14.92 -5.44 -15.09
N GLU A 34 -14.45 -6.69 -15.05
CA GLU A 34 -14.53 -7.51 -13.84
C GLU A 34 -13.40 -7.17 -12.85
N LEU A 35 -13.80 -6.97 -11.59
CA LEU A 35 -12.89 -6.76 -10.47
C LEU A 35 -12.96 -7.96 -9.53
N GLN A 36 -11.87 -8.72 -9.45
CA GLN A 36 -11.75 -9.85 -8.55
C GLN A 36 -10.82 -9.48 -7.39
N ARG A 37 -11.24 -9.78 -6.16
CA ARG A 37 -10.39 -9.59 -4.97
C ARG A 37 -9.56 -10.84 -4.76
N LEU A 38 -8.26 -10.65 -4.56
CA LEU A 38 -7.36 -11.72 -4.14
C LEU A 38 -7.22 -11.70 -2.60
N PRO A 39 -6.93 -12.84 -1.97
CA PRO A 39 -6.63 -12.89 -0.54
C PRO A 39 -5.45 -11.98 -0.20
N VAL A 40 -5.61 -11.19 0.86
CA VAL A 40 -4.61 -10.22 1.34
C VAL A 40 -4.00 -10.64 2.67
N ASP A 41 -4.63 -11.60 3.35
CA ASP A 41 -4.24 -12.13 4.65
C ASP A 41 -3.03 -13.08 4.59
N SER A 42 -2.50 -13.31 3.39
CA SER A 42 -1.40 -14.24 3.18
C SER A 42 -0.54 -13.84 1.98
N ALA A 43 0.58 -14.53 1.82
CA ALA A 43 1.44 -14.44 0.65
C ALA A 43 0.94 -15.29 -0.54
N ALA A 44 -0.26 -15.86 -0.49
CA ALA A 44 -0.76 -16.79 -1.52
C ALA A 44 -0.85 -16.18 -2.93
N PHE A 45 -1.04 -14.85 -3.02
CA PHE A 45 -1.05 -14.15 -4.32
C PHE A 45 0.31 -14.19 -5.04
N LEU A 46 1.41 -14.51 -4.34
CA LEU A 46 2.73 -14.71 -4.93
C LEU A 46 2.83 -16.00 -5.78
N GLU A 47 1.85 -16.89 -5.66
CA GLU A 47 1.76 -18.13 -6.44
C GLU A 47 0.61 -18.10 -7.46
N ASP A 48 -0.25 -17.07 -7.41
CA ASP A 48 -1.38 -16.92 -8.33
C ASP A 48 -0.88 -16.50 -9.72
N LYS A 49 -1.07 -17.37 -10.72
CA LYS A 49 -0.67 -17.14 -12.11
C LYS A 49 -1.33 -15.91 -12.75
N ARG A 50 -2.47 -15.45 -12.24
CA ARG A 50 -3.13 -14.21 -12.69
C ARG A 50 -2.42 -12.98 -12.15
N ALA A 51 -1.87 -13.09 -10.94
CA ALA A 51 -1.20 -12.00 -10.25
C ALA A 51 0.26 -11.87 -10.64
N VAL A 52 0.97 -12.99 -10.80
CA VAL A 52 2.40 -13.01 -11.10
C VAL A 52 2.64 -12.87 -12.60
N ARG A 53 3.45 -11.88 -12.97
CA ARG A 53 3.95 -11.71 -14.35
C ARG A 53 5.21 -12.53 -14.60
N SER A 54 6.17 -12.44 -13.68
CA SER A 54 7.43 -13.17 -13.76
C SER A 54 8.02 -13.33 -12.37
N SER A 55 8.77 -14.42 -12.17
CA SER A 55 9.43 -14.75 -10.91
C SER A 55 10.85 -15.22 -11.22
N ASN A 56 11.80 -14.78 -10.41
CA ASN A 56 13.17 -15.26 -10.40
C ASN A 56 13.64 -15.45 -8.94
N MET A 57 14.92 -15.74 -8.72
CA MET A 57 15.44 -16.01 -7.38
C MET A 57 15.36 -14.81 -6.43
N ASP A 58 15.40 -13.59 -6.96
CA ASP A 58 15.51 -12.35 -6.17
C ASP A 58 14.17 -11.63 -6.01
N GLN A 59 13.29 -11.74 -7.01
CA GLN A 59 12.04 -10.99 -7.05
C GLN A 59 10.90 -11.69 -7.78
N ILE A 60 9.68 -11.42 -7.32
CA ILE A 60 8.42 -11.73 -7.99
C ILE A 60 7.80 -10.42 -8.46
N THR A 61 7.51 -10.31 -9.75
CA THR A 61 6.89 -9.13 -10.38
C THR A 61 5.43 -9.39 -10.70
N PHE A 62 4.60 -8.35 -10.66
CA PHE A 62 3.15 -8.51 -10.82
C PHE A 62 2.65 -8.13 -12.22
N SER A 63 1.49 -8.69 -12.57
CA SER A 63 0.75 -8.39 -13.79
C SER A 63 0.24 -6.95 -13.77
N LYS A 64 0.07 -6.37 -14.96
CA LYS A 64 -0.53 -5.03 -15.14
C LYS A 64 -1.97 -4.94 -14.63
N ASN A 65 -2.63 -6.09 -14.53
CA ASN A 65 -4.00 -6.21 -14.07
C ASN A 65 -4.12 -6.18 -12.55
N ILE A 66 -3.00 -6.26 -11.81
CA ILE A 66 -3.00 -6.20 -10.36
C ILE A 66 -2.95 -4.76 -9.89
N VAL A 67 -3.73 -4.46 -8.85
CA VAL A 67 -3.68 -3.21 -8.11
C VAL A 67 -3.71 -3.50 -6.62
N PHE A 68 -2.74 -2.93 -5.93
CA PHE A 68 -2.63 -2.98 -4.47
C PHE A 68 -3.28 -1.74 -3.87
N LYS A 69 -4.05 -1.93 -2.80
CA LYS A 69 -4.71 -0.87 -2.04
C LYS A 69 -4.20 -0.87 -0.61
N VAL A 70 -3.44 0.14 -0.24
CA VAL A 70 -2.81 0.28 1.08
C VAL A 70 -3.44 1.46 1.80
N THR A 71 -3.87 1.29 3.05
CA THR A 71 -4.16 2.45 3.91
C THR A 71 -2.89 2.89 4.61
N LEU A 72 -2.61 4.19 4.56
CA LEU A 72 -1.65 4.85 5.43
C LEU A 72 -2.41 5.54 6.57
N ASP A 73 -1.94 5.35 7.79
CA ASP A 73 -2.43 6.05 8.97
C ASP A 73 -1.50 7.21 9.29
N PHE A 74 -2.07 8.34 9.71
CA PHE A 74 -1.31 9.52 10.09
C PHE A 74 -1.15 9.62 11.60
N VAL A 75 -0.11 10.35 12.04
CA VAL A 75 0.12 10.65 13.45
C VAL A 75 -0.95 11.61 13.97
N GLU A 76 -1.35 12.59 13.15
CA GLU A 76 -2.39 13.58 13.44
C GLU A 76 -3.30 13.78 12.21
N PRO A 77 -4.55 14.27 12.41
CA PRO A 77 -5.42 14.63 11.29
C PRO A 77 -4.81 15.74 10.42
N MET A 78 -4.72 15.49 9.12
CA MET A 78 -4.15 16.37 8.11
C MET A 78 -5.26 17.10 7.35
N ALA A 79 -5.02 18.34 6.93
CA ALA A 79 -5.97 19.10 6.13
C ALA A 79 -6.08 18.54 4.70
N CYS A 80 -7.30 18.27 4.25
CA CYS A 80 -7.53 17.81 2.89
C CYS A 80 -7.52 19.00 1.90
N MET A 81 -7.21 18.71 0.64
CA MET A 81 -7.26 19.70 -0.44
C MET A 81 -8.70 20.18 -0.69
N PRO A 82 -9.01 21.50 -0.55
CA PRO A 82 -10.38 22.02 -0.55
C PRO A 82 -11.18 21.77 -1.84
N GLU A 83 -10.49 21.69 -2.99
CA GLU A 83 -11.13 21.62 -4.31
C GLU A 83 -11.72 20.25 -4.64
N ILE A 84 -11.25 19.21 -3.96
CA ILE A 84 -11.60 17.82 -4.25
C ILE A 84 -12.25 17.13 -3.05
N ALA A 85 -11.93 17.56 -1.82
CA ALA A 85 -12.20 16.78 -0.63
C ALA A 85 -13.67 16.80 -0.18
N VAL A 86 -14.12 15.63 0.30
CA VAL A 86 -15.44 15.44 0.92
C VAL A 86 -15.38 15.82 2.42
N ARG A 87 -14.18 16.08 2.94
CA ARG A 87 -13.89 16.30 4.36
C ARG A 87 -12.84 17.40 4.49
N GLU A 88 -12.89 18.16 5.57
CA GLU A 88 -11.87 19.19 5.84
C GLU A 88 -10.54 18.58 6.29
N THR A 89 -10.57 17.49 7.04
CA THR A 89 -9.37 16.79 7.54
C THR A 89 -9.52 15.26 7.44
N THR A 90 -8.38 14.56 7.48
CA THR A 90 -8.32 13.09 7.52
C THR A 90 -7.10 12.61 8.31
N ASP A 91 -7.24 11.53 9.06
CA ASP A 91 -6.18 10.84 9.82
C ASP A 91 -5.68 9.58 9.11
N TRP A 92 -6.17 9.31 7.91
CA TRP A 92 -5.73 8.21 7.05
C TRP A 92 -5.88 8.54 5.57
N MET A 93 -5.18 7.79 4.71
CA MET A 93 -5.30 7.87 3.26
C MET A 93 -5.24 6.50 2.61
N LEU A 94 -6.16 6.23 1.68
CA LEU A 94 -6.08 5.04 0.83
C LEU A 94 -5.18 5.31 -0.36
N MET A 95 -4.13 4.51 -0.52
CA MET A 95 -3.19 4.55 -1.63
C MET A 95 -3.51 3.45 -2.65
N THR A 96 -3.29 3.77 -3.92
CA THR A 96 -3.40 2.87 -5.07
C THR A 96 -2.02 2.67 -5.67
N CYS A 97 -1.56 1.43 -5.72
CA CYS A 97 -0.27 1.09 -6.30
C CYS A 97 -0.47 0.11 -7.46
N PRO A 98 -0.01 0.43 -8.68
CA PRO A 98 -0.16 -0.45 -9.84
C PRO A 98 0.80 -1.64 -9.75
N GLY A 99 0.33 -2.83 -10.11
CA GLY A 99 1.14 -4.05 -10.11
C GLY A 99 2.36 -3.99 -11.04
N THR A 100 2.29 -3.19 -12.11
CA THR A 100 3.44 -2.96 -13.01
C THR A 100 4.62 -2.26 -12.34
N SER A 101 4.38 -1.53 -11.24
CA SER A 101 5.39 -0.80 -10.46
C SER A 101 5.55 -1.44 -9.08
N ALA A 102 5.24 -2.72 -8.95
CA ALA A 102 5.36 -3.46 -7.71
C ALA A 102 6.15 -4.74 -7.92
N TYR A 103 6.85 -5.16 -6.87
CA TYR A 103 7.52 -6.44 -6.81
C TYR A 103 7.61 -6.93 -5.37
N TYR A 104 7.76 -8.23 -5.19
CA TYR A 104 8.09 -8.84 -3.92
C TYR A 104 9.54 -9.28 -3.95
N ALA A 105 10.37 -8.73 -3.06
CA ALA A 105 11.76 -9.13 -2.86
C ALA A 105 11.77 -10.43 -2.04
N THR A 106 12.20 -11.53 -2.64
CA THR A 106 12.14 -12.87 -2.02
C THR A 106 13.15 -13.02 -0.89
N VAL A 107 14.34 -12.42 -1.05
CA VAL A 107 15.43 -12.47 -0.05
C VAL A 107 15.04 -11.73 1.22
N ASP A 108 14.54 -10.50 1.05
CA ASP A 108 14.13 -9.68 2.18
C ASP A 108 12.73 -10.03 2.68
N GLN A 109 11.92 -10.74 1.89
CA GLN A 109 10.49 -10.99 2.18
C GLN A 109 9.68 -9.69 2.29
N ARG A 110 9.97 -8.72 1.42
CA ARG A 110 9.31 -7.41 1.40
C ARG A 110 8.49 -7.24 0.14
N LEU A 111 7.25 -6.77 0.30
CA LEU A 111 6.43 -6.27 -0.80
C LEU A 111 6.76 -4.80 -1.03
N VAL A 112 7.33 -4.49 -2.19
CA VAL A 112 7.70 -3.13 -2.59
C VAL A 112 6.70 -2.62 -3.61
N LEU A 113 6.02 -1.53 -3.27
CA LEU A 113 5.01 -0.89 -4.09
C LEU A 113 5.49 0.51 -4.47
N GLN A 114 5.83 0.70 -5.73
CA GLN A 114 6.30 1.99 -6.26
C GLN A 114 5.17 2.70 -6.98
N GLN A 115 5.33 4.01 -7.19
CA GLN A 115 4.36 4.84 -7.91
C GLN A 115 2.96 4.80 -7.27
N CYS A 116 2.89 4.69 -5.94
CA CYS A 116 1.63 4.70 -5.20
C CYS A 116 1.04 6.11 -5.16
N GLN A 117 -0.26 6.24 -5.47
CA GLN A 117 -0.99 7.51 -5.51
C GLN A 117 -2.25 7.45 -4.65
N SER A 118 -2.71 8.58 -4.10
CA SER A 118 -3.95 8.64 -3.33
C SER A 118 -5.15 8.16 -4.18
N SER A 119 -6.00 7.31 -3.60
CA SER A 119 -7.07 6.59 -4.30
C SER A 119 -8.38 7.37 -4.46
N LEU A 120 -8.51 8.62 -3.98
CA LEU A 120 -9.82 9.24 -3.78
C LEU A 120 -9.84 10.75 -4.00
N GLN A 121 -11.06 11.27 -4.10
CA GLN A 121 -11.45 12.67 -4.12
C GLN A 121 -10.96 13.45 -2.88
N SER A 122 -10.51 12.83 -1.79
CA SER A 122 -9.87 13.55 -0.69
C SER A 122 -8.40 13.16 -0.67
N ASN A 123 -7.53 14.11 -0.97
CA ASN A 123 -6.08 13.99 -0.85
C ASN A 123 -5.55 15.08 0.09
N ILE A 124 -4.33 14.91 0.56
CA ILE A 124 -3.57 15.94 1.27
C ILE A 124 -2.43 16.44 0.37
N PRO A 125 -2.03 17.72 0.45
CA PRO A 125 -0.96 18.28 -0.38
C PRO A 125 0.31 17.42 -0.39
N GLU A 126 0.65 16.85 0.77
CA GLU A 126 1.85 16.07 1.02
C GLU A 126 1.87 14.74 0.26
N LEU A 127 0.72 14.25 -0.24
CA LEU A 127 0.59 12.99 -1.00
C LEU A 127 0.20 13.22 -2.47
N THR A 128 0.44 14.43 -2.99
CA THR A 128 0.19 14.76 -4.41
C THR A 128 1.15 14.01 -5.35
N TYR A 129 2.39 13.81 -4.91
CA TYR A 129 3.40 13.09 -5.69
C TYR A 129 3.41 11.60 -5.34
N PRO A 130 3.65 10.71 -6.33
CA PRO A 130 3.75 9.29 -6.08
C PRO A 130 4.82 8.97 -5.04
N ILE A 131 4.58 7.94 -4.25
CA ILE A 131 5.49 7.46 -3.20
C ILE A 131 5.80 5.98 -3.40
N THR A 132 6.83 5.50 -2.70
CA THR A 132 7.14 4.09 -2.55
C THR A 132 6.72 3.62 -1.17
N ILE A 133 6.00 2.50 -1.09
CA ILE A 133 5.57 1.85 0.16
C ILE A 133 6.22 0.47 0.22
N ILE A 134 6.87 0.15 1.32
CA ILE A 134 7.46 -1.16 1.57
C ILE A 134 6.69 -1.81 2.70
N LEU A 135 6.25 -3.05 2.49
CA LEU A 135 5.48 -3.83 3.45
C LEU A 135 6.16 -5.16 3.77
N TYR A 136 5.92 -5.64 4.98
CA TYR A 136 6.26 -6.99 5.43
C TYR A 136 5.01 -7.70 5.90
N LEU A 137 5.00 -9.03 5.80
CA LEU A 137 3.92 -9.85 6.34
C LEU A 137 4.23 -10.17 7.80
N ASP A 138 3.30 -9.82 8.70
CA ASP A 138 3.35 -10.15 10.12
C ASP A 138 2.08 -10.90 10.51
N ASP A 139 2.23 -12.12 11.00
CA ASP A 139 1.17 -13.12 11.11
C ASP A 139 0.41 -13.26 9.78
N ASP A 140 -0.79 -12.67 9.69
CA ASP A 140 -1.70 -12.72 8.54
C ASP A 140 -2.03 -11.30 8.03
N GLN A 141 -1.11 -10.34 8.24
CA GLN A 141 -1.34 -8.94 7.90
C GLN A 141 -0.10 -8.31 7.28
N TRP A 142 -0.26 -7.72 6.10
CA TRP A 142 0.79 -6.89 5.51
C TRP A 142 0.80 -5.52 6.15
N LEU A 143 1.89 -5.22 6.85
CA LEU A 143 2.12 -3.99 7.57
C LEU A 143 3.12 -3.12 6.82
N VAL A 144 2.91 -1.81 6.82
CA VAL A 144 3.84 -0.85 6.23
C VAL A 144 5.09 -0.75 7.09
N GLU A 145 6.24 -1.14 6.52
CA GLU A 145 7.58 -0.99 7.10
C GLU A 145 8.11 0.42 6.83
N ARG A 146 7.99 0.87 5.58
CA ARG A 146 8.58 2.13 5.11
C ARG A 146 7.69 2.87 4.14
N VAL A 147 7.78 4.20 4.17
CA VAL A 147 7.16 5.09 3.19
C VAL A 147 8.17 6.12 2.71
N LEU A 148 8.52 6.06 1.43
CA LEU A 148 9.62 6.80 0.84
C LEU A 148 9.16 7.66 -0.33
N ARG A 149 9.84 8.77 -0.56
CA ARG A 149 9.65 9.64 -1.73
C ARG A 149 10.89 9.68 -2.60
#